data_AF-J3PFH9-F1
#
_entry.id   AF-J3PFH9-F1
#
_cell.length_a   1.000
_cell.length_b   1.000
_cell.length_c   1.000
_cell.angle_alpha   90.00
_cell.angle_beta   90.00
_cell.angle_gamma   90.00
#
_symmetry.space_group_name_H-M   'P 1'
#
loop_
_entity.id
_entity.type
_entity.pdbx_description
1 polymer ?
#
loop_
_entity_poly.entity_id
_entity_poly.type
_entity_poly.pdbx_seq_one_letter_code
_entity_poly.pdbx_strand_id
1 'polypeptide(L)'
;MRNGKFPLLPTGRAADEIEVPADDDGGDGAAMAVVRATLIDAGNPCCFVAAADLGVADGAMSAAAINADEPLKRRLESVRRRAAVMMGLADRVEDAPGSVPKIGFVSRQATAAAAASGDAITVRAMSMGQPHKAVPLTVAVALAAAARLPGSVVADCVVRPEVASVDGGGDDDDASLVVHHASGTLTVGAKFSEEGHLEHATVYRTARRLMEGRIFWK
;
A
#
# COMPACT_ATOMS: atom_id res chain seq x y z
N MET A 1 -2.92 -27.15 -3.07
CA MET A 1 -4.21 -26.46 -3.36
C MET A 1 -4.84 -26.08 -2.04
N ARG A 2 -4.86 -24.79 -1.67
CA ARG A 2 -5.43 -24.34 -0.38
C ARG A 2 -6.90 -23.94 -0.62
N ASN A 3 -7.81 -24.68 0.01
CA ASN A 3 -9.23 -24.35 0.11
C ASN A 3 -9.43 -23.30 1.21
N GLY A 4 -10.11 -22.19 0.94
CA GLY A 4 -10.61 -21.28 1.98
C GLY A 4 -10.14 -19.84 1.81
N LYS A 5 -11.10 -18.92 2.00
CA LYS A 5 -10.96 -17.45 2.04
C LYS A 5 -9.60 -17.03 2.60
N PHE A 6 -8.77 -16.35 1.81
CA PHE A 6 -7.50 -15.79 2.31
C PHE A 6 -7.82 -14.79 3.43
N PRO A 7 -7.15 -14.86 4.59
CA PRO A 7 -7.37 -13.91 5.67
C PRO A 7 -6.91 -12.51 5.21
N LEU A 8 -7.61 -11.47 5.68
CA LEU A 8 -7.27 -10.07 5.37
C LEU A 8 -5.79 -9.77 5.70
N LEU A 9 -5.29 -10.31 6.80
CA LEU A 9 -3.89 -10.25 7.24
C LEU A 9 -3.28 -11.65 7.10
N PRO A 10 -2.49 -11.94 6.05
CA PRO A 10 -1.87 -13.25 5.84
C PRO A 10 -1.03 -13.77 7.01
N THR A 11 -0.40 -12.86 7.76
CA THR A 11 0.41 -13.17 8.96
C THR A 11 -0.41 -13.15 10.26
N GLY A 12 -1.67 -12.72 10.20
CA GLY A 12 -2.52 -12.48 11.36
C GLY A 12 -2.17 -11.23 12.18
N ARG A 13 -1.24 -10.39 11.72
CA ARG A 13 -0.77 -9.19 12.44
C ARG A 13 -1.02 -7.92 11.62
N ALA A 14 -1.35 -6.82 12.30
CA ALA A 14 -1.54 -5.52 11.64
C ALA A 14 -0.21 -4.93 11.13
N ALA A 15 0.90 -5.28 11.78
CA ALA A 15 2.25 -4.98 11.35
C ALA A 15 3.19 -6.14 11.69
N ASP A 16 4.17 -6.33 10.83
CA ASP A 16 5.25 -7.31 10.93
C ASP A 16 6.60 -6.62 10.86
N GLU A 17 7.62 -7.24 11.45
CA GLU A 17 9.02 -6.83 11.32
C GLU A 17 9.69 -7.66 10.24
N ILE A 18 10.28 -6.99 9.25
CA ILE A 18 10.96 -7.63 8.11
C ILE A 18 12.45 -7.30 8.19
N GLU A 19 13.27 -8.32 8.43
CA GLU A 19 14.73 -8.20 8.38
C GLU A 19 15.22 -8.12 6.94
N VAL A 20 15.86 -7.00 6.58
CA VAL A 20 16.47 -6.76 5.27
C VAL A 20 17.94 -6.35 5.44
N PRO A 21 18.81 -6.60 4.45
CA PRO A 21 20.16 -6.04 4.46
C PRO A 21 20.09 -4.51 4.60
N ALA A 22 20.89 -3.96 5.51
CA ALA A 22 20.98 -2.52 5.78
C ALA A 22 21.64 -1.77 4.62
N ASP A 23 22.62 -2.43 3.98
CA ASP A 23 23.40 -1.91 2.86
C ASP A 23 23.23 -2.78 1.60
N ASP A 24 23.52 -2.17 0.45
CA ASP A 24 23.35 -2.79 -0.87
C ASP A 24 24.47 -3.78 -1.26
N ASP A 25 25.52 -3.93 -0.44
CA ASP A 25 26.75 -4.63 -0.84
C ASP A 25 26.63 -6.15 -0.89
N GLY A 26 25.52 -6.74 -0.44
CA GLY A 26 25.17 -8.15 -0.69
C GLY A 26 26.21 -9.21 -0.26
N GLY A 27 27.22 -8.81 0.52
CA GLY A 27 28.28 -9.68 1.01
C GLY A 27 27.82 -10.51 2.20
N ASP A 28 28.40 -11.70 2.35
CA ASP A 28 28.27 -12.51 3.56
C ASP A 28 28.76 -11.69 4.76
N GLY A 29 27.84 -11.29 5.65
CA GLY A 29 28.11 -10.44 6.83
C GLY A 29 27.52 -9.03 6.78
N ALA A 30 26.71 -8.69 5.79
CA ALA A 30 25.99 -7.41 5.75
C ALA A 30 25.14 -7.21 7.03
N ALA A 31 25.21 -6.01 7.61
CA ALA A 31 24.35 -5.64 8.74
C ALA A 31 22.88 -5.76 8.32
N MET A 32 22.02 -6.23 9.22
CA MET A 32 20.58 -6.32 8.97
C MET A 32 19.87 -5.12 9.59
N ALA A 33 18.91 -4.58 8.86
CA ALA A 33 17.96 -3.58 9.31
C ALA A 33 16.57 -4.21 9.44
N VAL A 34 15.80 -3.77 10.43
CA VAL A 34 14.40 -4.16 10.58
C VAL A 34 13.52 -3.08 9.97
N VAL A 35 12.63 -3.47 9.06
CA VAL A 35 11.61 -2.59 8.47
C VAL A 35 10.25 -3.08 8.93
N ARG A 36 9.46 -2.21 9.56
CA ARG A 36 8.10 -2.53 9.95
C ARG A 36 7.17 -2.39 8.74
N ALA A 37 6.31 -3.39 8.51
CA ALA A 37 5.44 -3.45 7.35
C ALA A 37 4.05 -3.96 7.69
N THR A 38 3.01 -3.42 7.06
CA THR A 38 1.67 -4.03 7.04
C THR A 38 1.54 -4.94 5.83
N LEU A 39 1.29 -6.22 6.08
CA LEU A 39 1.06 -7.25 5.06
C LEU A 39 -0.44 -7.56 4.99
N ILE A 40 -1.08 -7.17 3.89
CA ILE A 40 -2.54 -7.22 3.75
C ILE A 40 -2.95 -7.78 2.40
N ASP A 41 -4.04 -8.54 2.36
CA ASP A 41 -4.65 -9.08 1.14
C ASP A 41 -6.11 -8.61 1.02
N ALA A 42 -6.28 -7.44 0.41
CA ALA A 42 -7.58 -6.87 0.07
C ALA A 42 -7.54 -6.28 -1.33
N GLY A 43 -8.27 -6.89 -2.27
CA GLY A 43 -8.22 -6.57 -3.69
C GLY A 43 -6.95 -7.08 -4.40
N ASN A 44 -5.78 -6.96 -3.77
CA ASN A 44 -4.51 -7.57 -4.19
C ASN A 44 -3.55 -7.64 -2.99
N PRO A 45 -2.70 -8.68 -2.86
CA PRO A 45 -1.67 -8.70 -1.82
C PRO A 45 -0.76 -7.48 -1.88
N CYS A 46 -0.62 -6.79 -0.75
CA CYS A 46 0.16 -5.57 -0.60
C CYS A 46 1.03 -5.60 0.68
N CYS A 47 2.18 -4.96 0.59
CA CYS A 47 3.09 -4.65 1.69
C CYS A 47 3.24 -3.13 1.78
N PHE A 48 2.91 -2.54 2.92
CA PHE A 48 3.05 -1.11 3.16
C PHE A 48 4.07 -0.83 4.25
N VAL A 49 5.01 0.07 3.98
CA VAL A 49 6.09 0.47 4.90
C VAL A 49 6.08 1.98 5.11
N ALA A 50 6.55 2.45 6.26
CA ALA A 50 6.69 3.89 6.47
C ALA A 50 7.87 4.43 5.65
N ALA A 51 7.72 5.60 5.05
CA ALA A 51 8.80 6.28 4.34
C ALA A 51 10.03 6.50 5.24
N ALA A 52 9.80 6.80 6.52
CA ALA A 52 10.85 7.00 7.52
C ALA A 52 11.72 5.74 7.74
N ASP A 53 11.11 4.55 7.73
CA ASP A 53 11.83 3.27 7.92
C ASP A 53 12.69 2.89 6.70
N LEU A 54 12.49 3.58 5.57
CA LEU A 54 13.31 3.48 4.37
C LEU A 54 14.38 4.58 4.28
N GLY A 55 14.43 5.52 5.22
CA GLY A 55 15.28 6.71 5.14
C GLY A 55 14.79 7.76 4.13
N VAL A 56 13.54 7.67 3.66
CA VAL A 56 12.96 8.61 2.70
C VAL A 56 12.42 9.83 3.45
N ALA A 57 13.13 10.95 3.33
CA ALA A 57 12.75 12.21 3.99
C ALA A 57 11.51 12.86 3.37
N ASP A 58 11.38 12.80 2.04
CA ASP A 58 10.21 13.29 1.32
C ASP A 58 9.39 12.12 0.77
N GLY A 59 8.40 11.65 1.52
CA GLY A 59 7.45 10.62 1.07
C GLY A 59 6.59 11.05 -0.14
N ALA A 60 6.63 12.32 -0.55
CA ALA A 60 5.94 12.82 -1.74
C ALA A 60 6.77 12.71 -3.04
N MET A 61 7.88 11.95 -3.06
CA MET A 61 8.76 11.78 -4.23
C MET A 61 8.00 11.62 -5.56
N SER A 62 8.50 12.25 -6.63
CA SER A 62 7.99 11.97 -7.98
C SER A 62 8.40 10.57 -8.44
N ALA A 63 7.67 10.00 -9.41
CA ALA A 63 8.06 8.73 -10.04
C ALA A 63 9.46 8.79 -10.66
N ALA A 64 9.87 9.97 -11.18
CA ALA A 64 11.21 10.17 -11.72
C ALA A 64 12.29 10.14 -10.63
N ALA A 65 12.02 10.75 -9.46
CA ALA A 65 12.93 10.72 -8.32
C ALA A 65 13.12 9.30 -7.79
N ILE A 66 12.03 8.53 -7.62
CA ILE A 66 12.11 7.12 -7.21
C ILE A 66 12.89 6.29 -8.25
N ASN A 67 12.67 6.54 -9.54
CA ASN A 67 13.40 5.83 -10.59
C ASN A 67 14.90 6.11 -10.60
N ALA A 68 15.31 7.32 -10.20
CA ALA A 68 16.71 7.71 -10.08
C ALA A 68 17.38 7.17 -8.80
N ASP A 69 16.59 6.80 -7.79
CA ASP A 69 17.07 6.29 -6.50
C ASP A 69 17.18 4.75 -6.54
N GLU A 70 18.31 4.26 -7.05
CA GLU A 70 18.58 2.82 -7.14
C GLU A 70 18.66 2.12 -5.77
N PRO A 71 19.32 2.69 -4.74
CA PRO A 71 19.31 2.12 -3.39
C PRO A 71 17.90 1.93 -2.83
N LEU A 72 17.02 2.93 -2.96
CA LEU A 72 15.64 2.83 -2.51
C LEU A 72 14.89 1.70 -3.24
N LYS A 73 15.04 1.59 -4.57
CA LYS A 73 14.39 0.52 -5.35
C LYS A 73 14.86 -0.87 -4.91
N ARG A 74 16.17 -1.05 -4.68
CA ARG A 74 16.71 -2.32 -4.17
C ARG A 74 16.17 -2.66 -2.79
N ARG A 75 16.13 -1.68 -1.87
CA ARG A 75 15.57 -1.86 -0.54
C ARG A 75 14.08 -2.23 -0.59
N LEU A 76 13.29 -1.54 -1.41
CA LEU A 76 11.88 -1.86 -1.63
C LEU A 76 11.69 -3.28 -2.19
N GLU A 77 12.48 -3.69 -3.18
CA GLU A 77 12.39 -5.04 -3.72
C GLU A 77 12.81 -6.10 -2.69
N SER A 78 13.85 -5.82 -1.90
CA SER A 78 14.31 -6.68 -0.80
C SER A 78 13.22 -6.93 0.24
N VAL A 79 12.50 -5.87 0.65
CA VAL A 79 11.33 -5.96 1.53
C VAL A 79 10.21 -6.75 0.86
N ARG A 80 9.86 -6.41 -0.39
CA ARG A 80 8.74 -7.01 -1.13
C ARG A 80 8.88 -8.52 -1.26
N ARG A 81 10.07 -9.01 -1.61
CA ARG A 81 10.32 -10.45 -1.79
C ARG A 81 10.19 -11.22 -0.48
N ARG A 82 10.65 -10.66 0.64
CA ARG A 82 10.49 -11.25 1.97
C ARG A 82 9.04 -11.23 2.44
N ALA A 83 8.33 -10.12 2.19
CA ALA A 83 6.90 -10.02 2.42
C ALA A 83 6.13 -11.09 1.62
N ALA A 84 6.53 -11.38 0.38
CA ALA A 84 5.92 -12.46 -0.41
C ALA A 84 6.01 -13.83 0.29
N VAL A 85 7.18 -14.15 0.87
CA VAL A 85 7.36 -15.40 1.64
C VAL A 85 6.52 -15.40 2.91
N MET A 86 6.53 -14.30 3.67
CA MET A 86 5.74 -14.17 4.90
C MET A 86 4.23 -14.29 4.65
N MET A 87 3.76 -13.79 3.49
CA MET A 87 2.36 -13.91 3.05
C MET A 87 2.03 -15.28 2.45
N GLY A 88 3.01 -16.18 2.31
CA GLY A 88 2.83 -17.51 1.70
C GLY A 88 2.60 -17.47 0.18
N LEU A 89 3.05 -16.41 -0.50
CA LEU A 89 2.97 -16.24 -1.95
C LEU A 89 4.16 -16.87 -2.68
N ALA A 90 5.23 -17.20 -1.96
CA ALA A 90 6.40 -17.91 -2.45
C ALA A 90 7.05 -18.70 -1.30
N ASP A 91 7.72 -19.81 -1.62
CA ASP A 91 8.43 -20.63 -0.62
C ASP A 91 9.79 -20.01 -0.25
N ARG A 92 10.42 -19.30 -1.19
CA ARG A 92 11.72 -18.64 -1.01
C ARG A 92 11.69 -17.22 -1.53
N VAL A 93 12.59 -16.39 -1.02
CA VAL A 93 12.76 -14.97 -1.45
C VAL A 93 13.04 -14.91 -2.95
N GLU A 94 13.82 -15.87 -3.47
CA GLU A 94 14.18 -15.92 -4.89
C GLU A 94 12.97 -16.09 -5.81
N ASP A 95 11.97 -16.84 -5.34
CA ASP A 95 10.78 -17.28 -6.09
C ASP A 95 9.62 -16.28 -6.02
N ALA A 96 9.79 -15.16 -5.29
CA ALA A 96 8.77 -14.15 -5.11
C ALA A 96 8.28 -13.60 -6.47
N PRO A 97 7.00 -13.77 -6.84
CA PRO A 97 6.50 -13.32 -8.14
C PRO A 97 6.65 -11.81 -8.26
N GLY A 98 7.08 -11.30 -9.41
CA GLY A 98 7.34 -9.85 -9.56
C GLY A 98 6.08 -8.97 -9.38
N SER A 99 4.90 -9.55 -9.60
CA SER A 99 3.63 -8.83 -9.61
C SER A 99 2.94 -8.75 -8.26
N VAL A 100 3.24 -9.64 -7.30
CA VAL A 100 2.63 -9.68 -5.96
C VAL A 100 3.63 -10.11 -4.87
N PRO A 101 3.52 -9.60 -3.64
CA PRO A 101 2.67 -8.50 -3.26
C PRO A 101 3.15 -7.21 -3.95
N LYS A 102 2.24 -6.24 -4.13
CA LYS A 102 2.67 -4.87 -4.43
C LYS A 102 3.35 -4.31 -3.19
N ILE A 103 4.36 -3.47 -3.37
CA ILE A 103 4.95 -2.72 -2.26
C ILE A 103 4.65 -1.23 -2.42
N GLY A 104 4.31 -0.56 -1.34
CA GLY A 104 4.23 0.90 -1.31
C GLY A 104 4.79 1.46 -0.02
N PHE A 105 5.40 2.63 -0.09
CA PHE A 105 5.74 3.39 1.11
C PHE A 105 4.71 4.48 1.36
N VAL A 106 4.42 4.72 2.64
CA VAL A 106 3.41 5.67 3.11
C VAL A 106 4.04 6.75 4.00
N SER A 107 3.45 7.94 3.99
CA SER A 107 3.86 9.04 4.87
C SER A 107 2.68 9.93 5.27
N ARG A 108 2.88 10.68 6.35
CA ARG A 108 1.92 11.66 6.88
C ARG A 108 1.85 12.97 6.07
N GLN A 109 2.55 13.09 4.94
CA GLN A 109 2.61 14.34 4.16
C GLN A 109 1.35 14.55 3.30
N ALA A 110 0.18 14.59 3.93
CA ALA A 110 -1.05 15.09 3.32
C ALA A 110 -1.13 16.61 3.53
N THR A 111 -1.69 17.35 2.57
CA THR A 111 -1.90 18.79 2.75
C THR A 111 -3.00 19.01 3.81
N ALA A 112 -2.91 20.10 4.58
CA ALA A 112 -3.97 20.45 5.54
C ALA A 112 -5.36 20.55 4.89
N ALA A 113 -5.42 21.00 3.62
CA ALA A 113 -6.64 21.05 2.84
C ALA A 113 -7.24 19.66 2.53
N ALA A 114 -6.40 18.64 2.35
CA ALA A 114 -6.88 17.27 2.14
C ALA A 114 -7.35 16.61 3.43
N ALA A 115 -6.67 16.87 4.55
CA ALA A 115 -7.12 16.43 5.87
C ALA A 115 -8.47 17.07 6.26
N ALA A 116 -8.74 18.30 5.80
CA ALA A 116 -10.05 18.94 5.98
C ALA A 116 -11.19 18.23 5.24
N SER A 117 -10.89 17.31 4.30
CA SER A 117 -11.88 16.52 3.57
C SER A 117 -12.07 15.09 4.13
N GLY A 118 -11.40 14.76 5.23
CA GLY A 118 -11.41 13.42 5.85
C GLY A 118 -10.00 12.90 6.16
N ASP A 119 -9.91 11.63 6.52
CA ASP A 119 -8.63 10.95 6.74
C ASP A 119 -7.78 11.01 5.45
N ALA A 120 -6.49 11.32 5.58
CA ALA A 120 -5.61 11.50 4.42
C ALA A 120 -4.25 10.81 4.62
N ILE A 121 -3.67 10.32 3.53
CA ILE A 121 -2.36 9.66 3.54
C ILE A 121 -1.64 9.85 2.20
N THR A 122 -0.31 9.96 2.25
CA THR A 122 0.53 9.94 1.06
C THR A 122 1.09 8.55 0.82
N VAL A 123 1.00 8.06 -0.42
CA VAL A 123 1.51 6.75 -0.82
C VAL A 123 2.30 6.82 -2.13
N ARG A 124 3.36 6.02 -2.22
CA ARG A 124 4.07 5.72 -3.47
C ARG A 124 4.12 4.22 -3.64
N ALA A 125 3.40 3.73 -4.64
CA ALA A 125 3.28 2.31 -4.92
C ALA A 125 4.24 1.90 -6.04
N MET A 126 4.83 0.71 -5.91
CA MET A 126 5.69 0.06 -6.88
C MET A 126 5.00 -1.19 -7.45
N SER A 127 5.32 -1.51 -8.69
CA SER A 127 4.94 -2.78 -9.32
C SER A 127 6.01 -3.19 -10.32
N MET A 128 6.44 -4.45 -10.28
CA MET A 128 7.49 -4.97 -11.16
C MET A 128 8.76 -4.08 -11.13
N GLY A 129 9.14 -3.59 -9.95
CA GLY A 129 10.28 -2.70 -9.75
C GLY A 129 10.11 -1.26 -10.25
N GLN A 130 8.92 -0.87 -10.73
CA GLN A 130 8.65 0.47 -11.28
C GLN A 130 7.65 1.26 -10.43
N PRO A 131 7.87 2.56 -10.20
CA PRO A 131 6.92 3.40 -9.50
C PRO A 131 5.68 3.65 -10.36
N HIS A 132 4.52 3.51 -9.74
CA HIS A 132 3.26 3.89 -10.35
C HIS A 132 3.10 5.41 -10.36
N LYS A 133 2.72 5.98 -11.52
CA LYS A 133 2.34 7.41 -11.63
C LYS A 133 1.09 7.72 -10.82
N ALA A 134 0.10 6.83 -10.86
CA ALA A 134 -1.10 6.88 -10.02
C ALA A 134 -1.26 5.55 -9.30
N VAL A 135 -1.70 5.57 -8.05
CA VAL A 135 -1.87 4.35 -7.24
C VAL A 135 -2.83 3.38 -7.96
N PRO A 136 -2.47 2.09 -8.10
CA PRO A 136 -3.40 1.09 -8.63
C PRO A 136 -4.63 0.97 -7.74
N LEU A 137 -5.79 0.77 -8.35
CA LEU A 137 -7.05 0.75 -7.60
C LEU A 137 -7.09 -0.36 -6.55
N THR A 138 -6.56 -1.54 -6.87
CA THR A 138 -6.47 -2.65 -5.91
C THR A 138 -5.52 -2.35 -4.75
N VAL A 139 -4.45 -1.58 -4.98
CA VAL A 139 -3.55 -1.11 -3.92
C VAL A 139 -4.24 -0.06 -3.06
N ALA A 140 -5.07 0.82 -3.65
CA ALA A 140 -5.85 1.78 -2.88
C ALA A 140 -6.89 1.12 -1.97
N VAL A 141 -7.54 0.04 -2.43
CA VAL A 141 -8.44 -0.77 -1.60
C VAL A 141 -7.69 -1.39 -0.41
N ALA A 142 -6.52 -2.00 -0.66
CA ALA A 142 -5.66 -2.53 0.39
C ALA A 142 -5.23 -1.45 1.39
N LEU A 143 -4.90 -0.25 0.90
CA LEU A 143 -4.51 0.89 1.72
C LEU A 143 -5.67 1.37 2.61
N ALA A 144 -6.88 1.48 2.06
CA ALA A 144 -8.07 1.87 2.82
C ALA A 144 -8.40 0.86 3.93
N ALA A 145 -8.35 -0.43 3.62
CA ALA A 145 -8.52 -1.48 4.62
C ALA A 145 -7.44 -1.39 5.71
N ALA A 146 -6.17 -1.24 5.34
CA ALA A 146 -5.07 -1.12 6.28
C ALA A 146 -5.16 0.13 7.17
N ALA A 147 -5.64 1.27 6.65
CA ALA A 147 -5.82 2.52 7.40
C ALA A 147 -6.81 2.38 8.57
N ARG A 148 -7.75 1.43 8.50
CA ARG A 148 -8.74 1.13 9.54
C ARG A 148 -8.27 0.08 10.54
N LEU A 149 -7.11 -0.54 10.34
CA LEU A 149 -6.56 -1.56 11.24
C LEU A 149 -5.63 -0.92 12.28
N PRO A 150 -6.03 -0.84 13.57
CA PRO A 150 -5.17 -0.27 14.60
C PRO A 150 -3.83 -1.00 14.71
N GLY A 151 -2.74 -0.24 14.84
CA GLY A 151 -1.38 -0.80 14.90
C GLY A 151 -0.81 -1.23 13.55
N SER A 152 -1.51 -0.97 12.44
CA SER A 152 -0.92 -1.07 11.11
C SER A 152 -0.02 0.13 10.82
N VAL A 153 1.03 -0.08 10.02
CA VAL A 153 1.93 0.99 9.55
C VAL A 153 1.16 2.06 8.79
N VAL A 154 0.11 1.65 8.06
CA VAL A 154 -0.75 2.56 7.30
C VAL A 154 -1.53 3.45 8.25
N ALA A 155 -2.21 2.88 9.25
CA ALA A 155 -2.99 3.62 10.24
C ALA A 155 -2.14 4.66 10.99
N ASP A 156 -0.89 4.32 11.32
CA ASP A 156 0.06 5.22 11.97
C ASP A 156 0.45 6.43 11.07
N CYS A 157 0.36 6.26 9.76
CA CYS A 157 0.68 7.28 8.76
C CYS A 157 -0.54 8.11 8.32
N VAL A 158 -1.75 7.80 8.79
CA VAL A 158 -2.94 8.58 8.46
C VAL A 158 -2.94 9.91 9.21
N VAL A 159 -3.20 11.00 8.48
CA VAL A 159 -3.55 12.30 9.04
C VAL A 159 -5.06 12.35 9.19
N ARG A 160 -5.54 12.54 10.42
CA ARG A 160 -6.97 12.64 10.73
C ARG A 160 -7.31 14.09 11.11
N PRO A 161 -8.42 14.67 10.65
CA PRO A 161 -8.85 16.00 11.08
C PRO A 161 -9.15 16.03 12.59
N GLU A 162 -8.82 17.15 13.25
CA GLU A 162 -9.11 17.35 14.69
C GLU A 162 -10.61 17.48 14.98
N VAL A 163 -11.39 17.90 13.98
CA VAL A 163 -12.84 18.04 14.06
C VAL A 163 -13.45 17.11 13.03
N ALA A 164 -14.21 16.11 13.48
CA ALA A 164 -14.97 15.25 12.57
C ALA A 164 -15.87 16.14 11.70
N SER A 165 -15.79 15.98 10.38
CA SER A 165 -16.64 16.73 9.46
C SER A 165 -18.11 16.42 9.77
N VAL A 166 -18.86 17.46 10.14
CA VAL A 166 -20.28 17.41 10.54
C VAL A 166 -21.22 17.10 9.35
N ASP A 167 -20.69 17.02 8.13
CA ASP A 167 -21.47 16.81 6.90
C ASP A 167 -21.55 15.34 6.44
N GLY A 168 -21.27 14.38 7.32
CA GLY A 168 -21.41 12.94 7.07
C GLY A 168 -22.86 12.47 7.04
N GLY A 169 -23.65 12.92 6.04
CA GLY A 169 -25.00 12.41 5.77
C GLY A 169 -25.04 10.97 5.22
N GLY A 170 -24.00 10.18 5.42
CA GLY A 170 -23.93 8.76 5.11
C GLY A 170 -23.27 8.05 6.29
N ASP A 171 -23.77 6.85 6.63
CA ASP A 171 -23.34 6.05 7.77
C ASP A 171 -21.84 6.20 8.07
N ASP A 172 -21.49 6.56 9.31
CA ASP A 172 -20.12 6.71 9.86
C ASP A 172 -19.18 5.51 9.58
N ASP A 173 -19.74 4.39 9.09
CA ASP A 173 -19.04 3.16 8.75
C ASP A 173 -18.18 3.20 7.48
N ASP A 174 -18.48 4.06 6.49
CA ASP A 174 -17.71 4.16 5.24
C ASP A 174 -16.72 5.33 5.24
N ALA A 175 -15.90 5.43 6.30
CA ALA A 175 -14.91 6.49 6.46
C ALA A 175 -13.98 6.56 5.24
N SER A 176 -14.10 7.66 4.51
CA SER A 176 -13.35 7.87 3.27
C SER A 176 -11.90 8.26 3.57
N LEU A 177 -10.96 7.62 2.89
CA LEU A 177 -9.54 7.91 2.91
C LEU A 177 -9.13 8.63 1.62
N VAL A 178 -8.55 9.82 1.76
CA VAL A 178 -7.96 10.58 0.66
C VAL A 178 -6.50 10.16 0.47
N VAL A 179 -6.24 9.45 -0.63
CA VAL A 179 -4.93 8.90 -0.97
C VAL A 179 -4.20 9.85 -1.92
N HIS A 180 -3.12 10.46 -1.46
CA HIS A 180 -2.21 11.28 -2.27
C HIS A 180 -1.17 10.39 -2.95
N HIS A 181 -1.31 10.22 -4.25
CA HIS A 181 -0.36 9.51 -5.11
C HIS A 181 0.41 10.49 -6.01
N ALA A 182 1.41 10.02 -6.77
CA ALA A 182 2.32 10.91 -7.50
C ALA A 182 1.64 11.83 -8.54
N SER A 183 0.51 11.41 -9.13
CA SER A 183 -0.27 12.22 -10.08
C SER A 183 -1.51 12.93 -9.51
N GLY A 184 -1.76 12.94 -8.20
CA GLY A 184 -2.96 13.57 -7.62
C GLY A 184 -3.54 12.82 -6.43
N THR A 185 -4.86 12.89 -6.27
CA THR A 185 -5.59 12.26 -5.16
C THR A 185 -6.62 11.24 -5.65
N LEU A 186 -6.91 10.27 -4.80
CA LEU A 186 -7.97 9.28 -4.97
C LEU A 186 -8.70 9.09 -3.64
N THR A 187 -10.03 9.22 -3.64
CA THR A 187 -10.85 8.87 -2.47
C THR A 187 -11.27 7.40 -2.54
N VAL A 188 -11.06 6.68 -1.45
CA VAL A 188 -11.39 5.25 -1.30
C VAL A 188 -11.98 5.01 0.09
N GLY A 189 -12.99 4.15 0.20
CA GLY A 189 -13.61 3.75 1.46
C GLY A 189 -13.34 2.28 1.79
N ALA A 190 -13.39 1.95 3.07
CA ALA A 190 -13.37 0.58 3.56
C ALA A 190 -14.27 0.46 4.79
N LYS A 191 -15.31 -0.38 4.67
CA LYS A 191 -16.27 -0.69 5.73
C LYS A 191 -15.96 -2.06 6.34
N PHE A 192 -15.92 -2.10 7.66
CA PHE A 192 -15.74 -3.31 8.44
C PHE A 192 -17.02 -3.64 9.21
N SER A 193 -17.32 -4.93 9.38
CA SER A 193 -18.38 -5.39 10.27
C SER A 193 -18.00 -5.18 11.74
N GLU A 194 -18.97 -5.30 12.65
CA GLU A 194 -18.71 -5.23 14.10
C GLU A 194 -17.70 -6.30 14.56
N GLU A 195 -17.65 -7.45 13.89
CA GLU A 195 -16.69 -8.53 14.14
C GLU A 195 -15.29 -8.27 13.55
N GLY A 196 -15.08 -7.11 12.91
CA GLY A 196 -13.79 -6.70 12.34
C GLY A 196 -13.47 -7.34 10.99
N HIS A 197 -14.48 -7.81 10.26
CA HIS A 197 -14.31 -8.32 8.91
C HIS A 197 -14.51 -7.22 7.86
N LEU A 198 -13.62 -7.13 6.86
CA LEU A 198 -13.82 -6.20 5.74
C LEU A 198 -15.05 -6.63 4.93
N GLU A 199 -16.11 -5.82 4.94
CA GLU A 199 -17.37 -6.08 4.22
C GLU A 199 -17.33 -5.50 2.81
N HIS A 200 -16.96 -4.22 2.71
CA HIS A 200 -17.02 -3.45 1.48
C HIS A 200 -15.80 -2.54 1.34
N ALA A 201 -15.39 -2.32 0.10
CA ALA A 201 -14.46 -1.26 -0.27
C ALA A 201 -15.07 -0.42 -1.39
N THR A 202 -15.08 0.90 -1.20
CA THR A 202 -15.75 1.85 -2.09
C THR A 202 -14.70 2.59 -2.91
N VAL A 203 -14.86 2.65 -4.23
CA VAL A 203 -13.97 3.38 -5.13
C VAL A 203 -14.77 4.18 -6.16
N TYR A 204 -14.34 5.42 -6.43
CA TYR A 204 -14.98 6.29 -7.41
C TYR A 204 -14.14 6.34 -8.69
N ARG A 205 -14.75 5.94 -9.82
CA ARG A 205 -14.08 5.89 -11.14
C ARG A 205 -15.00 6.35 -12.26
N THR A 206 -14.40 6.77 -13.36
CA THR A 206 -15.08 7.04 -14.61
C THR A 206 -14.64 6.02 -15.66
N ALA A 207 -15.53 5.71 -16.61
CA ALA A 207 -15.25 4.84 -17.74
C ALA A 207 -15.80 5.46 -19.03
N ARG A 208 -15.04 5.35 -20.12
CA ARG A 208 -15.45 5.80 -21.46
C ARG A 208 -15.03 4.75 -22.47
N ARG A 209 -15.98 4.27 -23.29
CA ARG A 209 -15.68 3.38 -24.41
C ARG A 209 -14.88 4.13 -25.47
N LEU A 210 -13.69 3.62 -25.82
CA LEU A 210 -12.80 4.22 -26.81
C LEU A 210 -12.95 3.60 -28.20
N MET A 211 -13.20 2.30 -28.29
CA MET A 211 -13.34 1.57 -29.55
C MET A 211 -14.35 0.43 -29.39
N GLU A 212 -15.06 0.12 -30.47
CA GLU A 212 -15.83 -1.09 -30.67
C GLU A 212 -15.45 -1.64 -32.06
N GLY A 213 -15.03 -2.90 -32.16
CA GLY A 213 -14.53 -3.46 -33.41
C GLY A 213 -13.90 -4.85 -33.25
N ARG A 214 -13.13 -5.29 -34.24
CA ARG A 214 -12.44 -6.59 -34.26
C ARG A 214 -10.93 -6.40 -34.28
N ILE A 215 -10.22 -7.15 -33.44
CA ILE A 215 -8.75 -7.21 -33.41
C ILE A 215 -8.30 -8.43 -34.22
N PHE A 216 -7.33 -8.25 -35.11
CA PHE A 216 -6.65 -9.33 -35.82
C PHE A 216 -5.19 -9.39 -35.35
N TRP A 217 -4.65 -10.59 -35.15
CA TRP A 217 -3.24 -10.82 -34.83
C TRP A 217 -2.71 -11.95 -35.73
N LYS A 218 -1.40 -11.98 -35.96
CA LYS A 218 -0.73 -12.94 -36.86
C LYS A 218 -0.28 -14.18 -36.11
#